data_AF-A0A3A0G7N9-F1
#
_entry.id   AF-A0A3A0G7N9-F1
#
_cell.length_a   1.000
_cell.length_b   1.000
_cell.length_c   1.000
_cell.angle_alpha   90.00
_cell.angle_beta   90.00
_cell.angle_gamma   90.00
#
_symmetry.space_group_name_H-M   'P 1'
#
loop_
_entity.id
_entity.type
_entity.pdbx_description
1 polymer ?
#
loop_
_entity_poly.entity_id
_entity_poly.type
_entity_poly.pdbx_seq_one_letter_code
_entity_poly.pdbx_strand_id
1 'polypeptide(L)'
;MTVVTLVLLAVAALAPVLGLRRGTPVWLVAGLAAAALAGAALAATATPAVRGVALAATLVLTTAAAVTGGGPAVLASFRIARRQPDAGPVPPSPAGPEPPPGPLRGGRVIGLLERAAVAAAILAGWPEGIAVVLAVKGLARYPELREPQASEQFIIGTFTSVLWAIAVCGVGRGLLT
;
A
#
# COMPACT_ATOMS: atom_id res chain seq x y z
N MET A 1 18.20 -4.71 18.48
CA MET A 1 17.42 -3.86 17.55
C MET A 1 16.02 -4.41 17.24
N THR A 2 15.73 -5.68 17.55
CA THR A 2 14.42 -6.32 17.33
C THR A 2 13.21 -5.52 17.83
N VAL A 3 13.22 -5.08 19.10
CA VAL A 3 12.09 -4.32 19.68
C VAL A 3 11.86 -3.02 18.91
N VAL A 4 12.92 -2.31 18.55
CA VAL A 4 12.84 -1.06 17.77
C VAL A 4 12.23 -1.34 16.40
N THR A 5 12.68 -2.38 15.70
CA THR A 5 12.13 -2.76 14.40
C THR A 5 10.64 -3.11 14.48
N LEU A 6 10.23 -3.90 15.49
CA LEU A 6 8.83 -4.25 15.70
C LEU A 6 7.97 -3.02 16.03
N VAL A 7 8.46 -2.11 16.88
CA VAL A 7 7.77 -0.85 17.20
C VAL A 7 7.59 -0.01 15.94
N LEU A 8 8.62 0.12 15.10
CA LEU A 8 8.55 0.90 13.87
C LEU A 8 7.59 0.27 12.84
N LEU A 9 7.54 -1.07 12.73
CA LEU A 9 6.53 -1.75 11.93
C LEU A 9 5.11 -1.53 12.47
N ALA A 10 4.92 -1.53 13.79
CA ALA A 10 3.64 -1.21 14.41
C ALA A 10 3.22 0.24 14.13
N VAL A 11 4.15 1.20 14.20
CA VAL A 11 3.89 2.60 13.82
C VAL A 11 3.49 2.70 12.36
N ALA A 12 4.18 2.02 11.44
CA ALA A 12 3.81 1.99 10.02
C ALA A 12 2.41 1.39 9.79
N ALA A 13 2.04 0.34 10.54
CA ALA A 13 0.72 -0.29 10.47
C ALA A 13 -0.41 0.59 11.03
N LEU A 14 -0.14 1.38 12.06
CA LEU A 14 -1.12 2.21 12.76
C LEU A 14 -1.19 3.64 12.24
N ALA A 15 -0.19 4.14 11.51
CA ALA A 15 -0.19 5.48 10.93
C ALA A 15 -1.49 5.82 10.16
N PRO A 16 -2.08 4.92 9.34
CA PRO A 16 -3.35 5.17 8.66
C PRO A 16 -4.52 5.52 9.58
N VAL A 17 -4.51 5.08 10.85
CA VAL A 17 -5.54 5.40 11.85
C VAL A 17 -5.61 6.91 12.12
N LEU A 18 -4.48 7.63 12.03
CA LEU A 18 -4.46 9.09 12.16
C LEU A 18 -5.23 9.80 11.04
N GLY A 19 -5.35 9.16 9.87
CA GLY A 19 -6.16 9.63 8.75
C GLY A 19 -7.66 9.50 8.98
N LEU A 20 -8.11 8.76 10.00
CA LEU A 20 -9.52 8.74 10.42
C LEU A 20 -9.91 10.02 11.17
N ARG A 21 -8.94 10.76 11.70
CA ARG A 21 -9.20 12.05 12.34
C ARG A 21 -9.50 13.10 11.28
N ARG A 22 -10.60 13.83 11.46
CA ARG A 22 -10.97 14.94 10.58
C ARG A 22 -9.86 15.98 10.56
N GLY A 23 -9.44 16.40 9.36
CA GLY A 23 -8.45 17.45 9.16
C GLY A 23 -7.00 16.98 9.00
N THR A 24 -6.67 15.72 9.27
CA THR A 24 -5.30 15.23 9.07
C THR A 24 -4.98 15.14 7.58
N PRO A 25 -3.93 15.81 7.08
CA PRO A 25 -3.59 15.73 5.67
C PRO A 25 -2.92 14.38 5.35
N VAL A 26 -3.38 13.74 4.27
CA VAL A 26 -2.95 12.39 3.88
C VAL A 26 -1.44 12.26 3.61
N TRP A 27 -0.78 13.34 3.16
CA TRP A 27 0.67 13.32 2.95
C TRP A 27 1.47 13.18 4.25
N LEU A 28 0.96 13.70 5.39
CA LEU A 28 1.58 13.48 6.69
C LEU A 28 1.45 12.02 7.12
N VAL A 29 0.28 11.42 6.89
CA VAL A 29 0.03 10.01 7.20
C VAL A 29 0.94 9.10 6.37
N ALA A 30 1.05 9.36 5.06
CA ALA A 30 1.95 8.64 4.17
C ALA A 30 3.42 8.85 4.55
N GLY A 31 3.81 10.08 4.88
CA GLY A 31 5.17 10.43 5.31
C GLY A 31 5.57 9.74 6.61
N LEU A 32 4.68 9.72 7.62
CA LEU A 32 4.91 9.00 8.88
C LEU A 32 5.08 7.50 8.64
N ALA A 33 4.19 6.90 7.85
CA ALA A 33 4.27 5.48 7.54
C ALA A 33 5.59 5.15 6.82
N ALA A 34 5.97 5.95 5.82
CA ALA A 34 7.22 5.77 5.07
C ALA A 34 8.46 5.97 5.94
N ALA A 35 8.47 6.99 6.80
CA ALA A 35 9.57 7.24 7.73
C ALA A 35 9.73 6.10 8.76
N ALA A 36 8.62 5.61 9.30
CA ALA A 36 8.61 4.46 10.20
C ALA A 36 9.14 3.19 9.49
N LEU A 37 8.71 2.95 8.24
CA LEU A 37 9.21 1.82 7.45
C LEU A 37 10.72 1.95 7.14
N ALA A 38 11.19 3.14 6.78
CA ALA A 38 12.61 3.39 6.54
C ALA A 38 13.45 3.15 7.82
N GLY A 39 12.97 3.64 8.97
CA GLY A 39 13.58 3.36 10.26
C GLY A 39 13.58 1.87 10.60
N ALA A 40 12.48 1.15 10.31
CA ALA A 40 12.41 -0.30 10.52
C ALA A 40 13.42 -1.03 9.63
N ALA A 41 13.58 -0.63 8.37
CA ALA A 41 14.57 -1.19 7.46
C ALA A 41 15.99 -0.99 7.98
N LEU A 42 16.33 0.22 8.46
CA LEU A 42 17.64 0.51 9.05
C LEU A 42 17.88 -0.27 10.35
N ALA A 43 16.87 -0.40 11.22
CA ALA A 43 16.99 -1.18 12.44
C ALA A 43 17.12 -2.69 12.15
N ALA A 44 16.48 -3.17 11.07
CA ALA A 44 16.55 -4.57 10.65
C ALA A 44 17.96 -4.99 10.23
N THR A 45 18.77 -4.11 9.61
CA THR A 45 20.16 -4.47 9.21
C THR A 45 21.07 -4.80 10.41
N ALA A 46 20.74 -4.30 11.59
CA ALA A 46 21.42 -4.59 12.85
C ALA A 46 20.64 -5.59 13.74
N THR A 47 19.66 -6.30 13.19
CA THR A 47 18.82 -7.26 13.92
C THR A 47 19.12 -8.68 13.43
N PRO A 48 19.51 -9.62 14.30
CA PRO A 48 19.64 -11.03 13.92
C PRO A 48 18.27 -11.66 13.67
N ALA A 49 18.25 -12.76 12.92
CA ALA A 49 17.03 -13.52 12.62
C ALA A 49 16.20 -13.81 13.87
N VAL A 50 14.91 -13.47 13.82
CA VAL A 50 14.00 -13.59 14.97
C VAL A 50 13.38 -14.98 15.06
N ARG A 51 13.09 -15.43 16.29
CA ARG A 51 12.49 -16.75 16.57
C ARG A 51 11.36 -16.64 17.60
N GLY A 52 10.55 -17.68 17.72
CA GLY A 52 9.48 -17.78 18.73
C GLY A 52 8.45 -16.64 18.62
N VAL A 53 8.15 -15.99 19.74
CA VAL A 53 7.15 -14.90 19.80
C VAL A 53 7.53 -13.71 18.90
N ALA A 54 8.83 -13.39 18.81
CA ALA A 54 9.29 -12.29 17.96
C ALA A 54 9.06 -12.58 16.46
N LEU A 55 9.18 -13.85 16.05
CA LEU A 55 8.84 -14.29 14.68
C LEU A 55 7.34 -14.09 14.40
N ALA A 56 6.47 -14.55 15.31
CA ALA A 56 5.03 -14.36 15.17
C ALA A 56 4.66 -12.86 15.10
N ALA A 57 5.28 -12.04 15.96
CA ALA A 57 5.07 -10.59 15.96
C ALA A 57 5.53 -9.94 14.65
N THR A 58 6.70 -10.33 14.12
CA THR A 58 7.19 -9.86 12.81
C THR A 58 6.17 -10.16 11.72
N LEU A 59 5.70 -11.41 11.61
CA LEU A 59 4.73 -11.79 10.57
C LEU A 59 3.44 -10.97 10.66
N VAL A 60 2.87 -10.85 11.86
CA VAL A 60 1.63 -10.08 12.08
C VAL A 60 1.83 -8.59 11.74
N LEU A 61 2.90 -7.97 12.25
CA LEU A 61 3.13 -6.54 12.06
C LEU A 61 3.52 -6.20 10.62
N THR A 62 4.33 -7.03 9.96
CA THR A 62 4.65 -6.88 8.54
C THR A 62 3.39 -6.99 7.69
N THR A 63 2.56 -8.02 7.90
CA THR A 63 1.31 -8.15 7.14
C THR A 63 0.37 -6.98 7.41
N ALA A 64 0.19 -6.57 8.67
CA ALA A 64 -0.64 -5.42 9.02
C ALA A 64 -0.14 -4.13 8.34
N ALA A 65 1.15 -3.83 8.41
CA ALA A 65 1.75 -2.65 7.79
C ALA A 65 1.65 -2.66 6.26
N ALA A 66 1.84 -3.83 5.62
CA ALA A 66 1.67 -3.99 4.18
C ALA A 66 0.22 -3.68 3.78
N VAL A 67 -0.74 -4.21 4.54
CA VAL A 67 -2.18 -4.13 4.25
C VAL A 67 -2.76 -2.73 4.49
N THR A 68 -2.38 -2.05 5.58
CA THR A 68 -2.98 -0.75 5.96
C THR A 68 -2.26 0.46 5.36
N GLY A 69 -0.92 0.42 5.26
CA GLY A 69 -0.11 1.58 4.87
C GLY A 69 -0.22 1.99 3.39
N GLY A 70 -0.62 1.06 2.51
CA GLY A 70 -0.69 1.32 1.07
C GLY A 70 -1.77 2.33 0.67
N GLY A 71 -2.85 2.48 1.44
CA GLY A 71 -3.94 3.41 1.13
C GLY A 71 -3.51 4.88 1.14
N PRO A 72 -2.96 5.40 2.26
CA PRO A 72 -2.40 6.74 2.31
C PRO A 72 -1.30 7.00 1.26
N ALA A 73 -0.44 6.01 0.99
CA ALA A 73 0.60 6.12 -0.03
C ALA A 73 0.02 6.36 -1.44
N VAL A 74 -0.99 5.58 -1.84
CA VAL A 74 -1.71 5.76 -3.11
C VAL A 74 -2.38 7.13 -3.21
N LEU A 75 -3.02 7.58 -2.13
CA LEU A 75 -3.66 8.89 -2.12
C LEU A 75 -2.64 10.04 -2.18
N ALA A 76 -1.47 9.87 -1.57
CA ALA A 76 -0.37 10.82 -1.67
C ALA A 76 0.20 10.87 -3.10
N SER A 77 0.41 9.73 -3.75
CA SER A 77 0.90 9.69 -5.14
C SER A 77 -0.08 10.33 -6.12
N PHE A 78 -1.39 10.11 -5.97
CA PHE A 78 -2.38 10.83 -6.78
C PHE A 78 -2.36 12.34 -6.57
N ARG A 79 -2.10 12.83 -5.35
CA ARG A 79 -1.95 14.28 -5.12
C ARG A 79 -0.70 14.84 -5.80
N ILE A 80 0.37 14.07 -5.86
CA ILE A 80 1.61 14.46 -6.54
C ILE A 80 1.39 14.48 -8.06
N ALA A 81 0.81 13.41 -8.63
CA ALA A 81 0.51 13.30 -10.06
C ALA A 81 -0.36 14.47 -10.55
N ARG A 82 -1.40 14.84 -9.79
CA ARG A 82 -2.28 15.98 -10.11
C ARG A 82 -1.59 17.36 -10.08
N ARG A 83 -0.38 17.48 -9.52
CA ARG A 83 0.38 18.73 -9.45
C ARG A 83 1.38 18.87 -10.60
N GLN A 84 1.53 17.85 -11.45
CA GLN A 84 2.51 17.92 -12.53
C GLN A 84 2.06 18.89 -13.64
N PRO A 85 2.98 19.66 -14.25
CA PRO A 85 2.66 20.61 -15.33
C PRO A 85 1.98 19.97 -16.55
N ASP A 86 2.29 18.69 -16.80
CA ASP A 86 1.73 17.91 -17.91
C ASP A 86 0.36 17.29 -17.58
N ALA A 87 -0.15 17.49 -16.35
CA ALA A 87 -1.52 17.15 -16.03
C ALA A 87 -2.43 18.08 -16.84
N GLY A 88 -3.01 17.55 -17.91
CA GLY A 88 -3.91 18.30 -18.79
C GLY A 88 -5.03 19.02 -18.01
N PRO A 89 -5.71 20.01 -18.62
CA PRO A 89 -6.71 20.82 -17.94
C PRO A 89 -7.73 19.96 -17.20
N VAL A 90 -7.96 20.26 -15.91
CA VAL A 90 -9.05 19.64 -15.14
C VAL A 90 -10.36 19.98 -15.86
N PRO A 91 -11.07 19.00 -16.45
CA PRO A 91 -12.35 19.29 -17.07
C PRO A 91 -13.30 19.83 -15.98
N PRO A 92 -14.21 20.76 -16.31
CA PRO A 92 -15.28 21.12 -15.37
C PRO A 92 -15.96 19.84 -14.89
N SER A 93 -16.19 19.72 -13.57
CA SER A 93 -16.97 18.61 -13.02
C SER A 93 -18.25 18.52 -13.82
N PRO A 94 -18.61 17.35 -14.40
CA PRO A 94 -19.85 17.25 -15.13
C PRO A 94 -20.96 17.64 -14.15
N ALA A 95 -21.65 18.74 -14.44
CA ALA A 95 -22.89 19.15 -13.79
C ALA A 95 -24.05 18.24 -14.24
N GLY A 96 -23.76 16.94 -14.39
CA GLY A 96 -24.70 15.90 -14.76
C GLY A 96 -24.92 14.96 -13.57
N PRO A 97 -26.03 14.18 -13.58
CA PRO A 97 -26.33 13.25 -12.50
C PRO A 97 -25.13 12.33 -12.24
N GLU A 98 -24.75 12.14 -10.97
CA GLU A 98 -23.78 11.11 -10.59
C GLU A 98 -24.19 9.79 -11.26
N PRO A 99 -23.27 9.07 -11.93
CA PRO A 99 -23.56 7.72 -12.42
C PRO A 99 -24.14 6.92 -11.25
N PRO A 100 -25.20 6.12 -11.47
CA PRO A 100 -25.82 5.35 -10.41
C PRO A 100 -24.73 4.55 -9.70
N PRO A 101 -24.66 4.58 -8.35
CA PRO A 101 -23.60 3.93 -7.61
C PRO A 101 -23.59 2.46 -8.02
N GLY A 102 -22.56 2.05 -8.76
CA GLY A 102 -22.35 0.65 -9.10
C GLY A 102 -22.36 -0.19 -7.81
N PRO A 103 -22.67 -1.49 -7.88
CA PRO A 103 -23.11 -2.27 -6.73
C PRO A 103 -22.17 -2.26 -5.53
N LEU A 104 -20.87 -1.94 -5.70
CA LEU A 104 -19.89 -1.78 -4.63
C LEU A 104 -18.89 -0.65 -4.93
N ARG A 105 -18.66 0.28 -3.98
CA ARG A 105 -17.46 1.16 -3.94
C ARG A 105 -16.23 0.34 -3.50
N GLY A 106 -15.92 -0.72 -4.24
CA GLY A 106 -15.06 -1.82 -3.83
C GLY A 106 -13.55 -1.57 -3.90
N GLY A 107 -13.08 -0.49 -4.52
CA GLY A 107 -11.64 -0.27 -4.78
C GLY A 107 -10.76 -0.31 -3.53
N ARG A 108 -11.25 0.19 -2.38
CA ARG A 108 -10.52 0.13 -1.09
C ARG A 108 -10.39 -1.29 -0.55
N VAL A 109 -11.48 -2.07 -0.61
CA VAL A 109 -11.51 -3.46 -0.13
C VAL A 109 -10.67 -4.35 -1.04
N ILE A 110 -10.79 -4.19 -2.35
CA ILE A 110 -9.96 -4.87 -3.34
C ILE A 110 -8.47 -4.61 -3.07
N GLY A 111 -8.09 -3.35 -2.84
CA GLY A 111 -6.71 -3.01 -2.50
C GLY A 111 -6.22 -3.64 -1.19
N LEU A 112 -7.09 -3.86 -0.20
CA LEU A 112 -6.75 -4.57 1.03
C LEU A 112 -6.40 -6.04 0.74
N LEU A 113 -7.26 -6.70 -0.04
CA LEU A 113 -7.10 -8.11 -0.41
C LEU A 113 -5.84 -8.33 -1.25
N GLU A 114 -5.57 -7.44 -2.20
CA GLU A 114 -4.35 -7.51 -3.02
C GLU A 114 -3.09 -7.37 -2.20
N ARG A 115 -3.02 -6.41 -1.27
CA ARG A 115 -1.85 -6.25 -0.41
C ARG A 115 -1.67 -7.43 0.53
N ALA A 116 -2.77 -8.02 1.02
CA ALA A 116 -2.72 -9.26 1.79
C ALA A 116 -2.19 -10.44 0.94
N ALA A 117 -2.64 -10.58 -0.30
CA ALA A 117 -2.16 -11.61 -1.22
C ALA A 117 -0.69 -11.42 -1.61
N VAL A 118 -0.25 -10.19 -1.89
CA VAL A 118 1.16 -9.85 -2.14
C VAL A 118 2.01 -10.16 -0.90
N ALA A 119 1.56 -9.77 0.29
CA ALA A 119 2.27 -10.07 1.52
C ALA A 119 2.38 -11.57 1.77
N ALA A 120 1.30 -12.32 1.57
CA ALA A 120 1.29 -13.78 1.68
C ALA A 120 2.27 -14.43 0.70
N ALA A 121 2.24 -14.03 -0.58
CA ALA A 121 3.16 -14.50 -1.61
C ALA A 121 4.63 -14.28 -1.21
N ILE A 122 4.96 -13.05 -0.79
CA ILE A 122 6.34 -12.71 -0.38
C ILE A 122 6.74 -13.47 0.87
N LEU A 123 5.93 -13.51 1.92
CA LEU A 123 6.29 -14.14 3.19
C LEU A 123 6.32 -15.67 3.12
N ALA A 124 5.50 -16.28 2.26
CA ALA A 124 5.51 -17.72 1.99
C ALA A 124 6.70 -18.18 1.13
N GLY A 125 7.46 -17.26 0.52
CA GLY A 125 8.57 -17.63 -0.38
C GLY A 125 8.14 -17.94 -1.80
N TRP A 126 7.00 -17.42 -2.23
CA TRP A 126 6.46 -17.56 -3.58
C TRP A 126 6.27 -16.19 -4.24
N PRO A 127 7.36 -15.48 -4.60
CA PRO A 127 7.28 -14.14 -5.17
C PRO A 127 6.53 -14.08 -6.51
N GLU A 128 6.48 -15.19 -7.26
CA GLU A 128 5.71 -15.32 -8.50
C GLU A 128 4.21 -15.09 -8.28
N GLY A 129 3.71 -15.31 -7.06
CA GLY A 129 2.34 -14.99 -6.68
C GLY A 129 1.97 -13.52 -6.88
N ILE A 130 2.94 -12.59 -6.85
CA ILE A 130 2.70 -11.17 -7.15
C ILE A 130 2.24 -10.99 -8.60
N ALA A 131 2.85 -11.70 -9.54
CA ALA A 131 2.48 -11.64 -10.96
C ALA A 131 1.05 -12.15 -11.17
N VAL A 132 0.67 -13.22 -10.45
CA VAL A 132 -0.70 -13.76 -10.48
C VAL A 132 -1.71 -12.73 -9.97
N VAL A 133 -1.44 -12.10 -8.82
CA VAL A 133 -2.32 -11.06 -8.25
C VAL A 133 -2.52 -9.89 -9.21
N LEU A 134 -1.42 -9.40 -9.80
CA LEU A 134 -1.46 -8.31 -10.78
C LEU A 134 -2.21 -8.69 -12.06
N ALA A 135 -2.00 -9.91 -12.57
CA ALA A 135 -2.69 -10.41 -13.75
C ALA A 135 -4.21 -10.50 -13.52
N VAL A 136 -4.64 -11.10 -12.40
CA VAL A 136 -6.06 -11.20 -12.04
C VAL A 136 -6.71 -9.82 -11.92
N LYS A 137 -6.04 -8.88 -11.24
CA LYS A 137 -6.52 -7.49 -11.11
C LYS A 137 -6.64 -6.80 -12.46
N GLY A 138 -5.62 -6.94 -13.32
CA GLY A 138 -5.59 -6.34 -14.66
C GLY A 138 -6.70 -6.86 -15.57
N LEU A 139 -6.91 -8.19 -15.59
CA LEU A 139 -7.98 -8.81 -16.38
C LEU A 139 -9.37 -8.35 -15.94
N ALA A 140 -9.61 -8.24 -14.64
CA ALA A 140 -10.89 -7.81 -14.09
C ALA A 140 -11.25 -6.35 -14.46
N ARG A 141 -10.26 -5.51 -14.75
CA ARG A 141 -10.44 -4.08 -15.06
C ARG A 141 -10.22 -3.73 -16.53
N TYR A 142 -9.84 -4.70 -17.37
CA TYR A 142 -9.52 -4.48 -18.78
C TYR A 142 -10.57 -3.66 -19.57
N PRO A 143 -11.90 -3.87 -19.41
CA PRO A 143 -12.90 -3.07 -20.13
C PRO A 143 -12.89 -1.58 -19.74
N GLU A 144 -12.52 -1.27 -18.50
CA GLU A 144 -12.54 0.08 -17.91
C GLU A 144 -11.26 0.87 -18.22
N LEU A 145 -10.17 0.18 -18.58
CA LEU A 145 -8.88 0.78 -18.96
C LEU A 145 -8.88 1.41 -20.36
N ARG A 146 -10.02 1.39 -21.06
CA ARG A 146 -10.17 2.01 -22.39
C ARG A 146 -10.20 3.54 -22.34
N GLU A 147 -10.51 4.12 -21.18
CA GLU A 147 -10.39 5.55 -20.95
C GLU A 147 -8.96 5.89 -20.50
N PRO A 148 -8.23 6.79 -21.22
CA PRO A 148 -6.82 7.09 -20.92
C PRO A 148 -6.57 7.50 -19.46
N GLN A 149 -7.48 8.33 -18.90
CA GLN A 149 -7.37 8.81 -17.52
C GLN A 149 -7.61 7.71 -16.48
N ALA A 150 -8.52 6.77 -16.75
CA ALA A 150 -8.79 5.64 -15.86
C ALA A 150 -7.60 4.67 -15.84
N SER A 151 -6.96 4.47 -17.00
CA SER A 151 -5.77 3.62 -17.14
C SER A 151 -4.59 4.16 -16.35
N GLU A 152 -4.28 5.46 -16.46
CA GLU A 152 -3.18 6.07 -15.72
C GLU A 152 -3.38 6.01 -14.21
N GLN A 153 -4.59 6.33 -13.72
CA GLN A 153 -4.93 6.21 -12.30
C GLN A 153 -4.83 4.77 -11.80
N PHE A 154 -5.25 3.81 -12.60
CA PHE A 154 -5.14 2.38 -12.28
C PHE A 154 -3.68 1.95 -12.15
N ILE A 155 -2.81 2.34 -13.10
CA ILE A 155 -1.38 2.03 -13.08
C ILE A 155 -0.71 2.66 -11.85
N ILE A 156 -0.85 3.98 -11.66
CA ILE A 156 -0.23 4.69 -10.53
C ILE A 156 -0.69 4.10 -9.19
N GLY A 157 -1.99 3.86 -9.04
CA GLY A 157 -2.57 3.30 -7.81
C GLY A 157 -2.05 1.88 -7.53
N THR A 158 -2.04 1.02 -8.54
CA THR A 158 -1.59 -0.37 -8.39
C THR A 158 -0.10 -0.44 -8.07
N PHE A 159 0.74 0.25 -8.85
CA PHE A 159 2.19 0.26 -8.63
C PHE A 159 2.55 0.82 -7.25
N THR A 160 1.96 1.95 -6.86
CA THR A 160 2.22 2.54 -5.53
C THR A 160 1.84 1.57 -4.41
N SER A 161 0.67 0.93 -4.51
CA SER A 161 0.17 -0.02 -3.51
C SER A 161 1.04 -1.27 -3.39
N VAL A 162 1.52 -1.80 -4.52
CA VAL A 162 2.34 -3.02 -4.58
C VAL A 162 3.78 -2.74 -4.14
N LEU A 163 4.37 -1.61 -4.56
CA LEU A 163 5.69 -1.18 -4.09
C LEU A 163 5.72 -1.01 -2.57
N TRP A 164 4.65 -0.43 -2.00
CA TRP A 164 4.50 -0.34 -0.54
C TRP A 164 4.53 -1.74 0.11
N ALA A 165 3.70 -2.67 -0.38
CA ALA A 165 3.63 -4.02 0.18
C ALA A 165 4.97 -4.76 0.04
N ILE A 166 5.65 -4.64 -1.10
CA ILE A 166 6.98 -5.20 -1.33
C ILE A 166 8.01 -4.63 -0.34
N ALA A 167 8.05 -3.30 -0.17
CA ALA A 167 8.99 -2.66 0.74
C ALA A 167 8.78 -3.14 2.20
N VAL A 168 7.52 -3.19 2.66
CA VAL A 168 7.19 -3.70 4.00
C VAL A 168 7.58 -5.17 4.15
N CYS A 169 7.23 -6.01 3.18
CA CYS A 169 7.52 -7.44 3.26
C CYS A 169 9.01 -7.75 3.09
N GLY A 170 9.78 -6.91 2.39
CA GLY A 170 11.23 -6.98 2.34
C GLY A 170 11.87 -6.79 3.71
N VAL A 171 11.41 -5.80 4.48
CA VAL A 171 11.84 -5.62 5.88
C VAL A 171 11.46 -6.83 6.73
N GLY A 172 10.24 -7.33 6.59
CA GLY A 172 9.79 -8.54 7.30
C GLY A 172 10.66 -9.76 6.97
N ARG A 173 10.92 -10.03 5.69
CA ARG A 173 11.79 -11.13 5.23
C ARG A 173 13.21 -11.03 5.79
N GLY A 174 13.78 -9.83 5.83
CA GLY A 174 15.11 -9.61 6.41
C GLY A 174 15.23 -9.96 7.89
N LEU A 175 14.11 -10.05 8.62
CA LEU A 175 14.09 -10.54 10.00
C LEU A 175 13.89 -12.06 10.10
N LEU A 176 13.44 -12.72 9.03
CA LEU A 176 13.22 -14.17 8.98
C LEU A 176 14.51 -14.94 8.68
N THR A 177 15.45 -14.31 7.98
CA THR A 177 16.71 -14.88 7.48
C THR A 177 17.89 -14.39 8.29
#